data_AF-A0A9W6TBH5-F1
#
_entry.id   AF-A0A9W6TBH5-F1
#
_cell.length_a   1.000
_cell.length_b   1.000
_cell.length_c   1.000
_cell.angle_alpha   90.00
_cell.angle_beta   90.00
_cell.angle_gamma   90.00
#
_symmetry.space_group_name_H-M   'P 1'
#
loop_
_entity.id
_entity.type
_entity.pdbx_description
1 polymer ?
#
loop_
_entity_poly.entity_id
_entity_poly.type
_entity_poly.pdbx_seq_one_letter_code
_entity_poly.pdbx_strand_id
1 'polypeptide(L)'
;MGPCWLEIKNGDFNAVRNSSHCNIEVAVDSPRFVKPLDINEPAPELTLMSISVQPVMNVKESKQEVGSVSFALYKDVPQDIPVDENLKPDEIITLVRPVGGSLSLPPGLSQLAQKKGHPIRSFSNEKTLLNCLTALIKKSDPDVILGHRLENVSMDILLHRMYDLKVNTWSVFGRRHRKQWPDRFGRSAGRNNVFFLREVVCGRLTCDIANELGQSLTPKCQSWDLYEMLDVVCKKKHAPMEINLNNPKFADDANSLLAAFNENTIAVQIIAEVAFLL
;
A
#
# COMPACT_ATOMS: atom_id res chain seq x y z
N MET A 1 23.25 -5.30 -14.69
CA MET A 1 22.19 -5.52 -15.70
C MET A 1 20.93 -5.85 -14.92
N GLY A 2 20.01 -4.90 -14.79
CA GLY A 2 18.85 -4.94 -13.89
C GLY A 2 17.65 -5.72 -14.46
N PRO A 3 16.41 -5.22 -14.30
CA PRO A 3 15.22 -5.82 -14.90
C PRO A 3 15.38 -6.03 -16.42
N CYS A 4 15.04 -7.22 -16.92
CA CYS A 4 15.09 -7.57 -18.35
C CYS A 4 14.23 -8.81 -18.64
N TRP A 5 13.99 -9.09 -19.92
CA TRP A 5 13.36 -10.32 -20.35
C TRP A 5 14.27 -11.53 -20.13
N LEU A 6 13.70 -12.64 -19.67
CA LEU A 6 14.42 -13.89 -19.43
C LEU A 6 13.80 -15.03 -20.24
N GLU A 7 14.66 -15.81 -20.91
CA GLU A 7 14.29 -17.10 -21.47
C GLU A 7 14.52 -18.18 -20.39
N ILE A 8 13.46 -18.93 -20.06
CA ILE A 8 13.50 -20.02 -19.08
C ILE A 8 13.20 -21.35 -19.81
N LYS A 9 14.20 -22.22 -19.90
CA LYS A 9 14.05 -23.56 -20.54
C LYS A 9 13.78 -24.65 -19.50
N ASN A 10 13.14 -25.74 -19.94
CA ASN A 10 12.86 -26.92 -19.13
C ASN A 10 12.16 -26.61 -17.80
N GLY A 11 11.18 -25.69 -17.83
CA GLY A 11 10.39 -25.35 -16.66
C GLY A 11 9.44 -26.48 -16.27
N ASP A 12 9.49 -26.92 -15.01
CA ASP A 12 8.51 -27.83 -14.42
C ASP A 12 7.42 -27.03 -13.69
N PHE A 13 6.21 -27.06 -14.25
CA PHE A 13 5.02 -26.42 -13.71
C PHE A 13 4.35 -27.22 -12.57
N ASN A 14 4.80 -28.44 -12.30
CA ASN A 14 4.26 -29.31 -11.25
C ASN A 14 5.12 -29.39 -9.98
N ALA A 15 6.41 -29.03 -10.08
CA ALA A 15 7.37 -29.11 -8.98
C ALA A 15 7.01 -28.24 -7.77
N VAL A 16 6.33 -27.12 -8.00
CA VAL A 16 5.91 -26.16 -6.96
C VAL A 16 4.41 -25.98 -7.00
N ARG A 17 3.78 -25.92 -5.83
CA ARG A 17 2.34 -25.69 -5.68
C ARG A 17 2.07 -24.81 -4.46
N ASN A 18 1.36 -23.70 -4.66
CA ASN A 18 0.94 -22.77 -3.61
C ASN A 18 2.15 -22.24 -2.81
N SER A 19 3.23 -21.94 -3.52
CA SER A 19 4.50 -21.42 -2.96
C SER A 19 4.57 -19.89 -3.02
N SER A 20 3.73 -19.29 -3.85
CA SER A 20 3.63 -17.87 -4.14
C SER A 20 2.16 -17.43 -4.22
N HIS A 21 1.94 -16.12 -4.30
CA HIS A 21 0.65 -15.51 -4.62
C HIS A 21 0.58 -15.12 -6.11
N CYS A 22 1.53 -15.57 -6.93
CA CYS A 22 1.53 -15.37 -8.38
C CYS A 22 0.55 -16.32 -9.07
N ASN A 23 0.10 -15.96 -10.26
CA ASN A 23 -0.79 -16.80 -11.07
C ASN A 23 -0.07 -18.02 -11.68
N ILE A 24 1.23 -17.91 -11.95
CA ILE A 24 2.05 -18.97 -12.56
C ILE A 24 3.23 -19.28 -11.64
N GLU A 25 3.45 -20.56 -11.38
CA GLU A 25 4.60 -21.08 -10.63
C GLU A 25 5.35 -22.07 -11.52
N VAL A 26 6.67 -21.92 -11.62
CA VAL A 26 7.52 -22.80 -12.40
C VAL A 26 8.85 -22.97 -11.68
N ALA A 27 9.40 -24.18 -11.68
CA ALA A 27 10.73 -24.46 -11.17
C ALA A 27 11.66 -24.91 -12.31
N VAL A 28 12.96 -24.68 -12.13
CA VAL A 28 14.01 -25.21 -13.02
C VAL A 28 15.09 -25.87 -12.19
N ASP A 29 15.57 -27.03 -12.65
CA ASP A 29 16.57 -27.82 -11.91
C ASP A 29 17.98 -27.22 -11.93
N SER A 30 18.23 -26.24 -12.81
CA SER A 30 19.54 -25.64 -12.96
C SER A 30 19.48 -24.18 -13.43
N PRO A 31 20.29 -23.28 -12.85
CA PRO A 31 20.33 -21.88 -13.26
C PRO A 31 20.79 -21.69 -14.71
N ARG A 32 21.48 -22.68 -15.31
CA ARG A 32 21.92 -22.65 -16.71
C ARG A 32 20.76 -22.51 -17.73
N PHE A 33 19.55 -22.86 -17.30
CA PHE A 33 18.34 -22.79 -18.12
C PHE A 33 17.66 -21.42 -18.09
N VAL A 34 18.14 -20.49 -17.25
CA VAL A 34 17.66 -19.11 -17.18
C VAL A 34 18.71 -18.23 -17.85
N LYS A 35 18.33 -17.54 -18.92
CA LYS A 35 19.25 -16.65 -19.66
C LYS A 35 18.57 -15.32 -19.96
N PRO A 36 19.31 -14.20 -19.91
CA PRO A 36 18.82 -12.95 -20.49
C PRO A 36 18.45 -13.17 -21.94
N LEU A 37 17.27 -12.71 -22.31
CA LEU A 37 16.80 -12.74 -23.68
C LEU A 37 17.16 -11.39 -24.31
N ASP A 38 18.08 -11.40 -25.28
CA ASP A 38 18.52 -10.20 -26.00
C ASP A 38 17.52 -9.92 -27.13
N ILE A 39 16.38 -9.37 -26.75
CA ILE A 39 15.26 -9.03 -27.64
C ILE A 39 14.93 -7.56 -27.47
N ASN A 40 14.49 -6.94 -28.57
CA ASN A 40 14.03 -5.56 -28.58
C ASN A 40 12.52 -5.48 -28.30
N GLU A 41 12.03 -6.29 -27.34
CA GLU A 41 10.64 -6.21 -26.86
C GLU A 41 10.56 -5.13 -25.77
N PRO A 42 9.50 -4.30 -25.78
CA PRO A 42 9.31 -3.28 -24.76
C PRO A 42 9.18 -3.91 -23.35
N ALA A 43 9.46 -3.12 -22.31
CA ALA A 43 9.18 -3.56 -20.95
C ALA A 43 7.67 -3.81 -20.80
N PRO A 44 7.24 -4.84 -20.05
CA PRO A 44 5.84 -5.07 -19.79
C PRO A 44 5.25 -3.91 -18.98
N GLU A 45 3.98 -3.61 -19.23
CA GLU A 45 3.22 -2.71 -18.38
C GLU A 45 3.06 -3.31 -16.98
N LEU A 46 3.01 -2.46 -15.96
CA LEU A 46 2.94 -2.86 -14.56
C LEU A 46 1.60 -2.48 -13.93
N THR A 47 1.19 -3.25 -12.93
CA THR A 47 0.09 -2.87 -12.03
C THR A 47 0.65 -2.20 -10.78
N LEU A 48 0.24 -0.97 -10.53
CA LEU A 48 0.70 -0.15 -9.40
C LEU A 48 -0.44 0.06 -8.42
N MET A 49 -0.15 -0.08 -7.12
CA MET A 49 -1.08 0.21 -6.04
C MET A 49 -0.51 1.28 -5.12
N SER A 50 -1.11 2.47 -5.12
CA SER A 50 -0.83 3.49 -4.12
C SER A 50 -1.61 3.21 -2.84
N ILE A 51 -0.96 3.28 -1.68
CA ILE A 51 -1.57 2.99 -0.38
C ILE A 51 -1.28 4.09 0.64
N SER A 52 -2.29 4.44 1.45
CA SER A 52 -2.16 5.38 2.56
C SER A 52 -2.96 4.91 3.77
N VAL A 53 -2.37 5.06 4.95
CA VAL A 53 -2.92 4.57 6.22
C VAL A 53 -3.12 5.75 7.15
N GLN A 54 -4.33 5.87 7.71
CA GLN A 54 -4.57 6.80 8.82
C GLN A 54 -4.50 6.04 10.14
N PRO A 55 -3.49 6.28 10.97
CA PRO A 55 -3.37 5.63 12.26
C PRO A 55 -4.31 6.25 13.31
N VAL A 56 -4.62 5.46 14.33
CA VAL A 56 -5.27 5.87 15.57
C VAL A 56 -4.38 5.43 16.72
N MET A 57 -4.11 6.33 17.67
CA MET A 57 -3.22 6.00 18.79
C MET A 57 -4.02 5.35 19.92
N ASN A 58 -3.77 4.07 20.18
CA ASN A 58 -4.23 3.43 21.40
C ASN A 58 -3.30 3.82 22.55
N VAL A 59 -3.70 4.83 23.33
CA VAL A 59 -2.92 5.38 24.44
C VAL A 59 -2.65 4.33 25.54
N LYS A 60 -3.55 3.35 25.73
CA LYS A 60 -3.38 2.31 26.77
C LYS A 60 -2.26 1.34 26.43
N GLU A 61 -2.17 0.94 25.16
CA GLU A 61 -1.17 -0.01 24.69
C GLU A 61 0.08 0.68 24.11
N SER A 62 0.05 2.02 23.98
CA SER A 62 1.08 2.80 23.29
C SER A 62 1.35 2.29 21.87
N LYS A 63 0.28 1.89 21.16
CA LYS A 63 0.31 1.31 19.82
C LYS A 63 -0.48 2.13 18.83
N GLN A 64 0.04 2.26 17.61
CA GLN A 64 -0.71 2.80 16.48
C GLN A 64 -1.55 1.69 15.85
N GLU A 65 -2.86 1.86 15.87
CA GLU A 65 -3.82 0.99 15.21
C GLU A 65 -4.24 1.57 13.85
N VAL A 66 -4.75 0.74 12.96
CA VAL A 66 -5.27 1.18 11.66
C VAL A 66 -6.67 1.76 11.82
N GLY A 67 -6.88 3.05 11.53
CA GLY A 67 -8.19 3.69 11.51
C GLY A 67 -8.88 3.57 10.15
N SER A 68 -8.16 3.94 9.09
CA SER A 68 -8.59 3.75 7.71
C SER A 68 -7.41 3.40 6.81
N VAL A 69 -7.69 2.72 5.71
CA VAL A 69 -6.72 2.44 4.65
C VAL A 69 -7.36 2.80 3.32
N SER A 70 -6.75 3.72 2.59
CA SER A 70 -7.10 4.01 1.21
C SER A 70 -6.10 3.33 0.30
N PHE A 71 -6.57 2.87 -0.87
CA PHE A 71 -5.70 2.51 -1.96
C PHE A 71 -6.28 2.96 -3.31
N ALA A 72 -5.38 3.23 -4.25
CA ALA A 72 -5.69 3.53 -5.64
C ALA A 72 -4.88 2.58 -6.54
N LEU A 73 -5.57 1.91 -7.46
CA LEU A 73 -4.99 0.96 -8.40
C LEU A 73 -4.85 1.61 -9.78
N TYR A 74 -3.68 1.44 -10.39
CA TYR A 74 -3.36 1.87 -11.74
C TYR A 74 -2.84 0.65 -12.49
N LYS A 75 -3.61 0.18 -13.46
CA LYS A 75 -3.24 -0.97 -14.30
C LYS A 75 -2.55 -0.48 -15.56
N ASP A 76 -1.84 -1.41 -16.20
CA ASP A 76 -1.32 -1.21 -17.55
C ASP A 76 -0.44 0.05 -17.66
N VAL A 77 0.33 0.33 -16.59
CA VAL A 77 1.20 1.51 -16.53
C VAL A 77 2.50 1.20 -17.30
N PRO A 78 2.82 1.96 -18.35
CA PRO A 78 4.03 1.74 -19.12
C PRO A 78 5.27 2.19 -18.33
N GLN A 79 6.40 1.50 -18.54
CA GLN A 79 7.67 1.83 -17.89
C GLN A 79 8.58 2.73 -18.76
N ASP A 80 8.49 2.60 -20.09
CA ASP A 80 9.45 3.19 -21.02
C ASP A 80 8.97 4.53 -21.63
N ILE A 81 7.74 4.93 -21.35
CA ILE A 81 7.15 6.19 -21.83
C ILE A 81 6.61 7.01 -20.66
N PRO A 82 6.56 8.35 -20.79
CA PRO A 82 5.96 9.20 -19.78
C PRO A 82 4.51 8.81 -19.49
N VAL A 83 4.17 8.72 -18.21
CA VAL A 83 2.79 8.51 -17.75
C VAL A 83 2.02 9.84 -17.88
N ASP A 84 0.77 9.78 -18.34
CA ASP A 84 -0.10 10.98 -18.43
C ASP A 84 -0.34 11.57 -17.04
N GLU A 85 -0.10 12.88 -16.88
CA GLU A 85 -0.37 13.64 -15.65
C GLU A 85 -1.85 13.57 -15.21
N ASN A 86 -2.76 13.26 -16.14
CA ASN A 86 -4.19 13.13 -15.89
C ASN A 86 -4.65 11.69 -15.71
N LEU A 87 -3.73 10.73 -15.60
CA LEU A 87 -4.05 9.31 -15.40
C LEU A 87 -4.92 9.15 -14.15
N LYS A 88 -6.13 8.60 -14.35
CA LYS A 88 -7.06 8.32 -13.27
C LYS A 88 -6.87 6.88 -12.80
N PRO A 89 -7.05 6.61 -11.49
CA PRO A 89 -7.03 5.24 -11.00
C PRO A 89 -8.20 4.43 -11.56
N ASP A 90 -7.94 3.17 -11.90
CA ASP A 90 -8.96 2.20 -12.33
C ASP A 90 -9.91 1.83 -11.18
N GLU A 91 -9.36 1.77 -9.96
CA GLU A 91 -10.09 1.44 -8.75
C GLU A 91 -9.55 2.28 -7.60
N ILE A 92 -10.44 2.89 -6.83
CA ILE A 92 -10.09 3.62 -5.61
C ILE A 92 -11.09 3.28 -4.52
N ILE A 93 -10.58 2.80 -3.38
CA ILE A 93 -11.40 2.33 -2.27
C ILE A 93 -10.78 2.76 -0.95
N THR A 94 -11.64 3.18 -0.02
CA THR A 94 -11.25 3.50 1.36
C THR A 94 -11.91 2.53 2.32
N LEU A 95 -11.10 1.68 2.95
CA LEU A 95 -11.54 0.75 3.98
C LEU A 95 -11.56 1.46 5.33
N VAL A 96 -12.70 1.41 6.03
CA VAL A 96 -12.92 2.20 7.25
C VAL A 96 -13.50 1.35 8.37
N ARG A 97 -13.19 1.73 9.62
CA ARG A 97 -13.78 1.14 10.82
C ARG A 97 -14.15 2.21 11.85
N PRO A 98 -14.93 1.89 12.89
CA PRO A 98 -15.11 2.76 14.05
C PRO A 98 -13.77 3.13 14.70
N VAL A 99 -13.64 4.40 15.11
CA VAL A 99 -12.46 4.99 15.75
C VAL A 99 -12.87 5.81 16.99
N GLY A 100 -11.90 6.35 17.73
CA GLY A 100 -12.19 7.25 18.86
C GLY A 100 -12.86 6.59 20.07
N GLY A 101 -12.74 5.26 20.23
CA GLY A 101 -13.36 4.52 21.33
C GLY A 101 -14.84 4.14 21.10
N SER A 102 -15.41 4.51 19.96
CA SER A 102 -16.76 4.07 19.57
C SER A 102 -16.75 2.62 19.05
N LEU A 103 -17.82 1.89 19.35
CA LEU A 103 -18.05 0.52 18.86
C LEU A 103 -18.72 0.48 17.48
N SER A 104 -19.19 1.63 16.97
CA SER A 104 -19.93 1.72 15.72
C SER A 104 -19.63 3.00 14.96
N LEU A 105 -19.77 2.96 13.64
CA LEU A 105 -19.68 4.17 12.81
C LEU A 105 -20.90 5.07 13.06
N PRO A 106 -20.77 6.41 12.91
CA PRO A 106 -21.89 7.33 12.96
C PRO A 106 -23.05 6.89 12.04
N PRO A 107 -24.30 6.97 12.51
CA PRO A 107 -25.47 6.66 11.69
C PRO A 107 -25.49 7.46 10.39
N GLY A 108 -25.83 6.81 9.28
CA GLY A 108 -25.94 7.45 7.97
C GLY A 108 -24.61 7.72 7.25
N LEU A 109 -23.45 7.37 7.83
CA LEU A 109 -22.14 7.58 7.19
C LEU A 109 -22.07 6.93 5.79
N SER A 110 -22.49 5.67 5.66
CA SER A 110 -22.45 4.96 4.37
C SER A 110 -23.36 5.60 3.32
N GLN A 111 -24.55 6.08 3.73
CA GLN A 111 -25.49 6.78 2.85
C GLN A 111 -24.92 8.15 2.43
N LEU A 112 -24.30 8.87 3.37
CA LEU A 112 -23.65 10.14 3.12
C LEU A 112 -22.48 9.98 2.13
N ALA A 113 -21.67 8.95 2.32
CA ALA A 113 -20.55 8.65 1.43
C ALA A 113 -21.04 8.30 0.02
N GLN A 114 -22.07 7.46 -0.10
CA GLN A 114 -22.69 7.14 -1.39
C GLN A 114 -23.24 8.41 -2.07
N LYS A 115 -23.96 9.25 -1.33
CA LYS A 115 -24.52 10.51 -1.86
C LYS A 115 -23.44 11.48 -2.37
N LYS A 116 -22.28 11.51 -1.69
CA LYS A 116 -21.13 12.35 -2.07
C LYS A 116 -20.18 11.67 -3.06
N GLY A 117 -20.44 10.41 -3.45
CA GLY A 117 -19.59 9.66 -4.38
C GLY A 117 -18.25 9.21 -3.78
N HIS A 118 -18.14 9.08 -2.46
CA HIS A 118 -16.92 8.56 -1.82
C HIS A 118 -16.96 7.03 -1.74
N PRO A 119 -15.94 6.32 -2.27
CA PRO A 119 -15.93 4.86 -2.37
C PRO A 119 -15.46 4.20 -1.07
N ILE A 120 -16.24 4.37 -0.01
CA ILE A 120 -15.91 3.77 1.29
C ILE A 120 -16.46 2.36 1.44
N ARG A 121 -15.71 1.50 2.11
CA ARG A 121 -16.18 0.19 2.58
C ARG A 121 -16.01 0.08 4.08
N SER A 122 -17.14 -0.06 4.77
CA SER A 122 -17.21 -0.06 6.23
C SER A 122 -17.04 -1.46 6.82
N PHE A 123 -16.30 -1.54 7.93
CA PHE A 123 -16.04 -2.76 8.69
C PHE A 123 -16.34 -2.55 10.17
N SER A 124 -16.68 -3.63 10.87
CA SER A 124 -16.99 -3.59 12.31
C SER A 124 -15.75 -3.45 13.19
N ASN A 125 -14.59 -3.95 12.73
CA ASN A 125 -13.34 -3.92 13.49
C ASN A 125 -12.11 -3.98 12.58
N GLU A 126 -10.95 -3.71 13.16
CA GLU A 126 -9.66 -3.63 12.45
C GLU A 126 -9.27 -4.95 11.79
N LYS A 127 -9.49 -6.10 12.44
CA LYS A 127 -9.13 -7.41 11.87
C LYS A 127 -9.91 -7.69 10.58
N THR A 128 -11.21 -7.40 10.56
CA THR A 128 -12.05 -7.59 9.36
C THR A 128 -11.63 -6.65 8.22
N LEU A 129 -11.25 -5.41 8.55
CA LEU A 129 -10.69 -4.45 7.60
C LEU A 129 -9.40 -4.99 6.97
N LEU A 130 -8.45 -5.44 7.80
CA LEU A 130 -7.17 -5.99 7.35
C LEU A 130 -7.33 -7.26 6.51
N ASN A 131 -8.24 -8.17 6.90
CA ASN A 131 -8.56 -9.34 6.07
C ASN A 131 -9.07 -8.92 4.68
N CYS A 132 -9.95 -7.92 4.60
CA CYS A 132 -10.41 -7.41 3.31
C CYS A 132 -9.28 -6.77 2.50
N LEU A 133 -8.40 -5.99 3.15
CA LEU A 133 -7.22 -5.40 2.49
C LEU A 133 -6.35 -6.49 1.85
N THR A 134 -6.03 -7.55 2.60
CA THR A 134 -5.25 -8.68 2.06
C THR A 134 -5.94 -9.35 0.87
N ALA A 135 -7.26 -9.50 0.91
CA ALA A 135 -8.02 -10.07 -0.21
C ALA A 135 -7.97 -9.18 -1.46
N LEU A 136 -8.03 -7.86 -1.29
CA LEU A 136 -7.96 -6.89 -2.39
C LEU A 136 -6.56 -6.85 -3.02
N ILE A 137 -5.50 -6.87 -2.20
CA ILE A 137 -4.11 -6.96 -2.68
C ILE A 137 -3.90 -8.27 -3.45
N LYS A 138 -4.39 -9.40 -2.92
CA LYS A 138 -4.28 -10.69 -3.63
C LYS A 138 -5.03 -10.69 -4.96
N LYS A 139 -6.19 -10.05 -5.03
CA LYS A 139 -7.01 -9.97 -6.25
C LYS A 139 -6.36 -9.07 -7.31
N SER A 140 -5.75 -7.97 -6.89
CA SER A 140 -5.13 -6.99 -7.81
C SER A 140 -3.70 -7.37 -8.20
N ASP A 141 -3.00 -8.14 -7.36
CA ASP A 141 -1.62 -8.58 -7.53
C ASP A 141 -0.64 -7.50 -8.04
N PRO A 142 -0.53 -6.33 -7.36
CA PRO A 142 0.28 -5.22 -7.85
C PRO A 142 1.77 -5.57 -7.91
N ASP A 143 2.43 -5.18 -9.00
CA ASP A 143 3.88 -5.28 -9.17
C ASP A 143 4.61 -4.28 -8.29
N VAL A 144 4.05 -3.07 -8.13
CA VAL A 144 4.61 -1.98 -7.33
C VAL A 144 3.60 -1.49 -6.31
N ILE A 145 4.04 -1.31 -5.07
CA ILE A 145 3.31 -0.61 -4.01
C ILE A 145 3.91 0.78 -3.87
N LEU A 146 3.12 1.82 -4.17
CA LEU A 146 3.47 3.23 -3.99
C LEU A 146 3.05 3.69 -2.60
N GLY A 147 3.83 4.54 -1.97
CA GLY A 147 3.46 5.14 -0.69
C GLY A 147 4.31 6.35 -0.32
N HIS A 148 3.87 7.07 0.71
CA HIS A 148 4.63 8.15 1.35
C HIS A 148 5.08 7.69 2.74
N ARG A 149 6.39 7.70 2.98
CA ARG A 149 7.02 7.12 4.19
C ARG A 149 6.54 5.67 4.40
N LEU A 150 6.41 4.94 3.30
CA LEU A 150 5.81 3.61 3.21
C LEU A 150 6.49 2.62 4.14
N GLU A 151 7.82 2.47 4.04
CA GLU A 151 8.55 1.44 4.79
C GLU A 151 8.54 1.72 6.30
N ASN A 152 8.67 3.00 6.69
CA ASN A 152 8.87 3.42 8.07
C ASN A 152 7.57 3.71 8.83
N VAL A 153 6.45 3.91 8.12
CA VAL A 153 5.17 4.29 8.72
C VAL A 153 4.07 3.33 8.26
N SER A 154 3.60 3.46 7.03
CA SER A 154 2.37 2.77 6.58
C SER A 154 2.51 1.25 6.60
N MET A 155 3.60 0.71 6.06
CA MET A 155 3.86 -0.73 6.01
C MET A 155 4.15 -1.31 7.39
N ASP A 156 4.87 -0.55 8.23
CA ASP A 156 5.17 -0.94 9.60
C ASP A 156 3.90 -1.13 10.42
N ILE A 157 3.01 -0.12 10.41
CA ILE A 157 1.72 -0.16 11.08
C ILE A 157 0.90 -1.36 10.57
N LEU A 158 0.75 -1.51 9.25
CA LEU A 158 -0.06 -2.59 8.67
C LEU A 158 0.44 -3.98 9.10
N LEU A 159 1.75 -4.24 8.98
CA LEU A 159 2.31 -5.55 9.26
C LEU A 159 2.31 -5.88 10.76
N HIS A 160 2.63 -4.93 11.65
CA HIS A 160 2.53 -5.16 13.10
C HIS A 160 1.09 -5.36 13.56
N ARG A 161 0.12 -4.62 12.99
CA ARG A 161 -1.30 -4.83 13.32
C ARG A 161 -1.83 -6.16 12.80
N MET A 162 -1.39 -6.61 11.62
CA MET A 162 -1.70 -7.96 11.14
C MET A 162 -1.10 -9.05 12.04
N TYR A 163 0.11 -8.84 12.56
CA TYR A 163 0.75 -9.75 13.51
C TYR A 163 -0.02 -9.82 14.83
N ASP A 164 -0.30 -8.67 15.45
CA ASP A 164 -1.05 -8.57 16.71
C ASP A 164 -2.45 -9.20 16.60
N LEU A 165 -3.18 -8.90 15.51
CA LEU A 165 -4.55 -9.36 15.30
C LEU A 165 -4.64 -10.78 14.72
N LYS A 166 -3.50 -11.44 14.46
CA LYS A 166 -3.43 -12.78 13.87
C LYS A 166 -4.22 -12.87 12.57
N VAL A 167 -3.94 -11.95 11.65
CA VAL A 167 -4.43 -12.01 10.26
C VAL A 167 -3.61 -13.09 9.56
N ASN A 168 -4.25 -14.14 9.05
CA ASN A 168 -3.54 -15.32 8.50
C ASN A 168 -3.03 -15.11 7.06
N THR A 169 -3.62 -14.16 6.34
CA THR A 169 -3.36 -13.86 4.93
C THR A 169 -2.32 -12.75 4.74
N TRP A 170 -1.59 -12.37 5.78
CA TRP A 170 -0.61 -11.27 5.76
C TRP A 170 0.47 -11.41 4.66
N SER A 171 0.85 -12.63 4.29
CA SER A 171 1.93 -12.86 3.32
C SER A 171 1.63 -12.39 1.90
N VAL A 172 0.37 -11.99 1.60
CA VAL A 172 -0.01 -11.41 0.31
C VAL A 172 0.59 -10.03 0.05
N PHE A 173 1.11 -9.37 1.08
CA PHE A 173 1.88 -8.13 0.94
C PHE A 173 3.17 -8.34 0.14
N GLY A 174 3.69 -9.56 0.09
CA GLY A 174 4.67 -9.99 -0.91
C GLY A 174 4.03 -10.93 -1.93
N ARG A 175 4.86 -11.46 -2.82
CA ARG A 175 4.47 -12.55 -3.73
C ARG A 175 4.85 -13.93 -3.20
N ARG A 176 5.63 -14.05 -2.13
CA ARG A 176 5.93 -15.36 -1.51
C ARG A 176 4.84 -15.79 -0.52
N HIS A 177 4.26 -16.97 -0.72
CA HIS A 177 3.31 -17.52 0.25
C HIS A 177 4.05 -18.00 1.51
N ARG A 178 3.58 -17.56 2.68
CA ARG A 178 4.16 -17.91 3.99
C ARG A 178 3.07 -18.23 4.99
N LYS A 179 3.29 -19.30 5.76
CA LYS A 179 2.40 -19.71 6.87
C LYS A 179 2.80 -19.11 8.22
N GLN A 180 4.08 -18.77 8.38
CA GLN A 180 4.67 -18.26 9.61
C GLN A 180 5.40 -16.95 9.34
N TRP A 181 5.28 -16.01 10.28
CA TRP A 181 6.01 -14.75 10.26
C TRP A 181 7.52 -15.01 10.29
N PRO A 182 8.36 -14.08 9.79
CA PRO A 182 9.80 -14.14 9.97
C PRO A 182 10.18 -14.37 11.43
N ASP A 183 11.24 -15.14 11.66
CA ASP A 183 11.76 -15.38 13.00
C ASP A 183 12.08 -14.04 13.68
N ARG A 184 11.57 -13.85 14.90
CA ARG A 184 11.71 -12.62 15.71
C ARG A 184 10.92 -11.40 15.22
N PHE A 185 10.03 -11.55 14.23
CA PHE A 185 9.05 -10.51 13.90
C PHE A 185 8.27 -10.09 15.17
N GLY A 186 8.07 -8.79 15.37
CA GLY A 186 7.39 -8.23 16.55
C GLY A 186 8.21 -8.27 17.86
N ARG A 187 9.42 -8.84 17.87
CA ARG A 187 10.31 -8.87 19.05
C ARG A 187 11.47 -7.87 19.00
N SER A 188 11.78 -7.35 17.82
CA SER A 188 12.89 -6.42 17.62
C SER A 188 12.37 -4.99 17.48
N ALA A 189 12.72 -4.12 18.43
CA ALA A 189 12.59 -2.69 18.26
C ALA A 189 13.76 -2.13 17.42
N GLY A 190 13.51 -1.12 16.59
CA GLY A 190 14.55 -0.38 15.86
C GLY A 190 14.92 -0.91 14.46
N ARG A 191 16.15 -0.65 14.00
CA ARG A 191 16.62 -0.84 12.60
C ARG A 191 16.39 -2.24 12.00
N ASN A 192 16.35 -3.29 12.82
CA ASN A 192 16.12 -4.66 12.33
C ASN A 192 14.69 -4.88 11.83
N ASN A 193 13.74 -4.02 12.21
CA ASN A 193 12.34 -4.15 11.84
C ASN A 193 12.15 -4.01 10.32
N VAL A 194 12.80 -3.02 9.70
CA VAL A 194 12.74 -2.77 8.24
C VAL A 194 13.21 -4.00 7.43
N PHE A 195 14.21 -4.74 7.94
CA PHE A 195 14.66 -5.97 7.27
C PHE A 195 13.53 -6.99 7.19
N PHE A 196 12.80 -7.22 8.28
CA PHE A 196 11.69 -8.16 8.29
C PHE A 196 10.52 -7.67 7.42
N LEU A 197 10.22 -6.37 7.42
CA LEU A 197 9.19 -5.79 6.54
C LEU A 197 9.53 -6.06 5.07
N ARG A 198 10.77 -5.78 4.66
CA ARG A 198 11.29 -6.06 3.30
C ARG A 198 11.23 -7.55 2.96
N GLU A 199 11.47 -8.41 3.95
CA GLU A 199 11.34 -9.85 3.78
C GLU A 199 9.89 -10.28 3.52
N VAL A 200 8.92 -9.62 4.16
CA VAL A 200 7.49 -9.90 3.98
C VAL A 200 7.01 -9.45 2.59
N VAL A 201 7.37 -8.24 2.16
CA VAL A 201 6.93 -7.66 0.88
C VAL A 201 7.67 -8.21 -0.35
N CYS A 202 8.60 -9.16 -0.15
CA CYS A 202 9.42 -9.73 -1.22
C CYS A 202 8.60 -10.16 -2.45
N GLY A 203 9.06 -9.75 -3.62
CA GLY A 203 8.39 -10.00 -4.91
C GLY A 203 7.43 -8.89 -5.36
N ARG A 204 7.16 -7.88 -4.53
CA ARG A 204 6.54 -6.61 -4.94
C ARG A 204 7.56 -5.49 -4.76
N LEU A 205 7.67 -4.59 -5.74
CA LEU A 205 8.53 -3.42 -5.64
C LEU A 205 7.87 -2.40 -4.69
N THR A 206 8.66 -1.80 -3.82
CA THR A 206 8.19 -0.73 -2.92
C THR A 206 8.75 0.60 -3.41
N CYS A 207 7.87 1.48 -3.88
CA CYS A 207 8.22 2.81 -4.31
C CYS A 207 7.72 3.80 -3.25
N ASP A 208 8.65 4.25 -2.41
CA ASP A 208 8.38 5.24 -1.36
C ASP A 208 8.90 6.60 -1.81
N ILE A 209 7.97 7.52 -2.12
CA ILE A 209 8.32 8.84 -2.65
C ILE A 209 9.10 9.70 -1.63
N ALA A 210 9.06 9.35 -0.35
CA ALA A 210 9.73 10.09 0.72
C ALA A 210 10.87 9.31 1.38
N ASN A 211 11.35 8.22 0.77
CA ASN A 211 12.58 7.55 1.19
C ASN A 211 13.83 8.33 0.72
N GLU A 212 15.02 7.83 1.06
CA GLU A 212 16.30 8.47 0.69
C GLU A 212 16.42 8.73 -0.83
N LEU A 213 15.97 7.79 -1.67
CA LEU A 213 15.99 7.96 -3.13
C LEU A 213 14.99 9.06 -3.57
N GLY A 214 13.74 8.99 -3.13
CA GLY A 214 12.73 9.99 -3.48
C GLY A 214 13.08 11.41 -2.99
N GLN A 215 13.71 11.51 -1.83
CA GLN A 215 14.24 12.77 -1.30
C GLN A 215 15.35 13.34 -2.19
N SER A 216 16.26 12.48 -2.67
CA SER A 216 17.35 12.89 -3.56
C SER A 216 16.87 13.44 -4.92
N LEU A 217 15.72 12.96 -5.40
CA LEU A 217 15.06 13.44 -6.63
C LEU A 217 14.30 14.76 -6.42
N THR A 218 14.02 15.12 -5.16
CA THR A 218 13.25 16.31 -4.79
C THR A 218 14.03 17.28 -3.90
N PRO A 219 15.20 17.79 -4.33
CA PRO A 219 16.07 18.64 -3.51
C PRO A 219 15.46 20.02 -3.16
N LYS A 220 14.34 20.38 -3.78
CA LYS A 220 13.61 21.63 -3.50
C LYS A 220 12.66 21.49 -2.31
N CYS A 221 12.28 20.29 -1.92
CA CYS A 221 11.51 20.04 -0.70
C CYS A 221 12.39 20.23 0.53
N GLN A 222 11.80 20.66 1.64
CA GLN A 222 12.46 20.88 2.92
C GLN A 222 12.05 19.84 3.97
N SER A 223 10.77 19.46 4.04
CA SER A 223 10.25 18.48 5.01
C SER A 223 9.88 17.13 4.36
N TRP A 224 9.69 17.12 3.03
CA TRP A 224 9.14 15.99 2.28
C TRP A 224 7.83 15.49 2.87
N ASP A 225 7.02 16.41 3.39
CA ASP A 225 5.62 16.11 3.70
C ASP A 225 4.84 15.99 2.40
N LEU A 226 3.81 15.13 2.37
CA LEU A 226 3.12 14.76 1.14
C LEU A 226 2.61 15.98 0.34
N TYR A 227 2.05 16.96 1.04
CA TYR A 227 1.48 18.16 0.42
C TYR A 227 2.54 19.18 -0.01
N GLU A 228 3.70 19.20 0.65
CA GLU A 228 4.86 19.95 0.16
C GLU A 228 5.36 19.33 -1.15
N MET A 229 5.49 18.00 -1.18
CA MET A 229 5.92 17.28 -2.39
C MET A 229 4.95 17.53 -3.56
N LEU A 230 3.63 17.56 -3.31
CA LEU A 230 2.63 17.93 -4.33
C LEU A 230 2.87 19.33 -4.89
N ASP A 231 3.11 20.33 -4.04
CA ASP A 231 3.34 21.72 -4.49
C ASP A 231 4.67 21.84 -5.26
N VAL A 232 5.73 21.20 -4.75
CA VAL A 232 7.05 21.29 -5.35
C VAL A 232 7.14 20.53 -6.68
N VAL A 233 6.63 19.29 -6.73
CA VAL A 233 6.74 18.40 -7.89
C VAL A 233 5.63 18.70 -8.91
N CYS A 234 4.37 18.66 -8.48
CA CYS A 234 3.20 18.74 -9.36
C CYS A 234 2.70 20.17 -9.60
N LYS A 235 3.23 21.18 -8.88
CA LYS A 235 2.78 22.59 -8.95
C LYS A 235 1.31 22.78 -8.58
N LYS A 236 0.78 21.90 -7.72
CA LYS A 236 -0.60 21.93 -7.24
C LYS A 236 -0.62 22.19 -5.74
N LYS A 237 -1.57 22.99 -5.28
CA LYS A 237 -1.77 23.26 -3.86
C LYS A 237 -2.96 22.48 -3.34
N HIS A 238 -2.76 21.85 -2.19
CA HIS A 238 -3.81 21.22 -1.40
C HIS A 238 -3.70 21.73 0.04
N ALA A 239 -4.81 22.16 0.63
CA ALA A 239 -4.84 22.60 2.01
C ALA A 239 -5.23 21.41 2.89
N PRO A 240 -4.27 20.79 3.61
CA PRO A 240 -4.55 19.55 4.29
C PRO A 240 -5.44 19.75 5.51
N MET A 241 -6.33 18.79 5.73
CA MET A 241 -7.10 18.73 6.96
C MET A 241 -6.24 18.10 8.06
N GLU A 242 -6.12 18.77 9.21
CA GLU A 242 -5.54 18.13 10.40
C GLU A 242 -6.48 17.04 10.93
N ILE A 243 -6.01 15.80 10.91
CA ILE A 243 -6.81 14.63 11.27
C ILE A 243 -6.21 13.99 12.51
N ASN A 244 -6.97 14.04 13.61
CA ASN A 244 -6.71 13.27 14.80
C ASN A 244 -7.93 12.40 15.09
N LEU A 245 -7.90 11.16 14.62
CA LEU A 245 -8.99 10.19 14.77
C LEU A 245 -9.26 9.78 16.24
N ASN A 246 -8.42 10.20 17.20
CA ASN A 246 -8.71 10.06 18.63
C ASN A 246 -9.68 11.13 19.14
N ASN A 247 -9.91 12.21 18.39
CA ASN A 247 -10.84 13.27 18.78
C ASN A 247 -12.28 12.70 18.75
N PRO A 248 -13.03 12.76 19.88
CA PRO A 248 -14.40 12.26 19.96
C PRO A 248 -15.34 12.81 18.87
N LYS A 249 -15.06 14.01 18.34
CA LYS A 249 -15.81 14.60 17.22
C LYS A 249 -15.94 13.65 16.02
N PHE A 250 -14.90 12.88 15.72
CA PHE A 250 -14.91 11.92 14.60
C PHE A 250 -15.71 10.65 14.90
N ALA A 251 -15.97 10.34 16.17
CA ALA A 251 -16.82 9.24 16.56
C ALA A 251 -18.32 9.58 16.44
N ASP A 252 -18.68 10.86 16.60
CA ASP A 252 -20.08 11.30 16.65
C ASP A 252 -20.57 11.95 15.35
N ASP A 253 -19.71 12.67 14.62
CA ASP A 253 -20.10 13.41 13.41
C ASP A 253 -19.70 12.69 12.11
N ALA A 254 -20.72 12.19 11.39
CA ALA A 254 -20.55 11.54 10.10
C ALA A 254 -19.89 12.45 9.05
N ASN A 255 -20.12 13.77 9.08
CA ASN A 255 -19.52 14.67 8.09
C ASN A 255 -18.02 14.84 8.34
N SER A 256 -17.63 15.09 9.59
CA SER A 256 -16.21 15.20 9.97
C SER A 256 -15.45 13.91 9.71
N LEU A 257 -16.04 12.75 10.06
CA LEU A 257 -15.41 11.45 9.82
C LEU A 257 -15.26 11.15 8.32
N LEU A 258 -16.28 11.46 7.52
CA LEU A 258 -16.21 11.29 6.07
C LEU A 258 -15.18 12.23 5.44
N ALA A 259 -15.04 13.47 5.92
CA ALA A 259 -14.00 14.40 5.48
C ALA A 259 -12.61 13.85 5.77
N ALA A 260 -12.39 13.27 6.95
CA ALA A 260 -11.13 12.63 7.30
C ALA A 260 -10.81 11.44 6.38
N PHE A 261 -11.78 10.58 6.08
CA PHE A 261 -11.58 9.47 5.14
C PHE A 261 -11.34 9.94 3.71
N ASN A 262 -12.01 11.01 3.28
CA ASN A 262 -11.78 11.60 1.97
C ASN A 262 -10.36 12.16 1.83
N GLU A 263 -9.80 12.74 2.90
CA GLU A 263 -8.41 13.18 2.89
C GLU A 263 -7.45 12.01 2.63
N ASN A 264 -7.73 10.82 3.19
CA ASN A 264 -6.92 9.63 2.92
C ASN A 264 -7.05 9.16 1.46
N THR A 265 -8.24 9.29 0.88
CA THR A 265 -8.49 9.04 -0.55
C THR A 265 -7.71 9.99 -1.45
N ILE A 266 -7.65 11.28 -1.08
CA ILE A 266 -6.86 12.28 -1.81
C ILE A 266 -5.36 11.96 -1.68
N ALA A 267 -4.90 11.55 -0.49
CA ALA A 267 -3.51 11.22 -0.25
C ALA A 267 -2.98 10.12 -1.21
N VAL A 268 -3.74 9.04 -1.46
CA VAL A 268 -3.28 7.99 -2.39
C VAL A 268 -3.18 8.46 -3.83
N GLN A 269 -4.01 9.42 -4.25
CA GLN A 269 -3.93 10.03 -5.58
C GLN A 269 -2.70 10.93 -5.67
N ILE A 270 -2.46 11.77 -4.66
CA ILE A 270 -1.28 12.63 -4.59
C ILE A 270 0.01 11.79 -4.61
N ILE A 271 0.05 10.69 -3.84
CA ILE A 271 1.22 9.79 -3.81
C ILE A 271 1.54 9.27 -5.21
N ALA A 272 0.53 8.82 -5.95
CA ALA A 272 0.72 8.31 -7.30
C ALA A 272 1.14 9.41 -8.27
N GLU A 273 0.49 10.57 -8.22
CA GLU A 273 0.80 11.72 -9.08
C GLU A 273 2.24 12.20 -8.88
N VAL A 274 2.68 12.30 -7.62
CA VAL A 274 4.09 12.62 -7.32
C VAL A 274 5.00 11.52 -7.85
N ALA A 275 4.69 10.24 -7.60
CA ALA A 275 5.53 9.12 -8.04
C ALA A 275 5.69 9.05 -9.57
N PHE A 276 4.67 9.41 -10.35
CA PHE A 276 4.73 9.41 -11.82
C PHE A 276 5.55 10.56 -12.41
N LEU A 277 5.76 11.64 -11.64
CA LEU A 277 6.50 12.83 -12.06
C LEU A 277 7.95 12.88 -11.57
N LEU A 278 8.35 11.97 -10.68
CA LEU A 278 9.73 11.81 -10.21
C LEU A 278 10.57 10.96 -11.17
#